data_AF-A0AAN6BSK4-F1
#
_entry.id   AF-A0AAN6BSK4-F1
#
_cell.length_a   1.000
_cell.length_b   1.000
_cell.length_c   1.000
_cell.angle_alpha   90.00
_cell.angle_beta   90.00
_cell.angle_gamma   90.00
#
_symmetry.space_group_name_H-M   'P 1'
#
loop_
_entity.id
_entity.type
_entity.pdbx_description
1 polymer ?
#
loop_
_entity_poly.entity_id
_entity_poly.type
_entity_poly.pdbx_seq_one_letter_code
_entity_poly.pdbx_strand_id
1 'polypeptide(L)'
;MAWLTNDLISASEHHHKLYLPASGVFLMQEAKLNKRGDLLVELHYNGNTRALATYVTQALTALLVSVSPNLESIAMMPTFYADLYEEGDDSFAPSECALDLLLRETNKNPLGKPYLQNLRKVYMINLGHDDLDDREVYVSMDFIGCLAMLRNLPSLEWIGTDVLAEDDNEKSSLEAKSSNVPCIASNHSCVPTKYLTPVIRSCGVLKEFEYSIGGRGLADGTHAIFNPKTFILSILDHRTTLEKLDLDAEGHIYDFTFREPADFEFDGENARPKAQAYWKEPPPNSFWDQAWCLKDFVALEPLSIGVNLLLYFAAGVNNEKESKSVSLVEYLPPNLEYLCIRGYEKGKRKHNDAQMDALKALVESGSTVNFAEGDTCH
;
A
#
# COMPACT_ATOMS: atom_id res chain seq x y z
N MET A 1 -12.54 -22.26 30.23
CA MET A 1 -12.83 -22.39 28.79
C MET A 1 -14.29 -22.07 28.49
N ALA A 2 -15.27 -22.91 28.85
CA ALA A 2 -16.70 -22.69 28.52
C ALA A 2 -17.32 -21.36 29.02
N TRP A 3 -16.91 -20.86 30.19
CA TRP A 3 -17.37 -19.56 30.71
C TRP A 3 -16.72 -18.37 29.99
N LEU A 4 -15.42 -18.45 29.70
CA LEU A 4 -14.70 -17.41 28.95
C LEU A 4 -15.26 -17.24 27.52
N THR A 5 -15.64 -18.34 26.87
CA THR A 5 -16.25 -18.31 25.53
C THR A 5 -17.61 -17.62 25.52
N ASN A 6 -18.45 -17.79 26.54
CA ASN A 6 -19.78 -17.17 26.56
C ASN A 6 -19.70 -15.66 26.77
N ASP A 7 -18.82 -15.20 27.65
CA ASP A 7 -18.64 -13.75 27.90
C ASP A 7 -17.96 -13.07 26.71
N LEU A 8 -17.02 -13.75 26.04
CA LEU A 8 -16.39 -13.22 24.81
C LEU A 8 -17.35 -13.16 23.63
N ILE A 9 -18.21 -14.17 23.43
CA ILE A 9 -19.24 -14.16 22.37
C ILE A 9 -20.25 -13.03 22.61
N SER A 10 -20.75 -12.91 23.85
CA SER A 10 -21.68 -11.83 24.21
C SER A 10 -21.02 -10.45 24.10
N ALA A 11 -19.72 -10.33 24.37
CA ALA A 11 -18.99 -9.11 24.11
C ALA A 11 -18.87 -8.87 22.60
N SER A 12 -18.40 -9.82 21.80
CA SER A 12 -18.06 -9.62 20.38
C SER A 12 -19.25 -9.41 19.43
N GLU A 13 -20.46 -9.85 19.79
CA GLU A 13 -21.67 -9.75 18.94
C GLU A 13 -21.98 -8.32 18.43
N HIS A 14 -21.54 -7.29 19.13
CA HIS A 14 -21.82 -5.89 18.80
C HIS A 14 -20.59 -5.07 18.36
N HIS A 15 -19.44 -5.71 18.12
CA HIS A 15 -18.21 -4.97 17.81
C HIS A 15 -17.91 -4.91 16.32
N HIS A 16 -17.55 -3.70 15.88
CA HIS A 16 -17.25 -3.38 14.48
C HIS A 16 -15.75 -3.28 14.20
N LYS A 17 -14.88 -3.22 15.23
CA LYS A 17 -13.42 -3.08 15.06
C LYS A 17 -12.65 -3.94 16.05
N LEU A 18 -11.52 -4.49 15.60
CA LEU A 18 -10.60 -5.30 16.40
C LEU A 18 -9.15 -4.86 16.16
N TYR A 19 -8.42 -4.56 17.23
CA TYR A 19 -7.00 -4.19 17.19
C TYR A 19 -6.18 -5.27 17.88
N LEU A 20 -5.15 -5.80 17.23
CA LEU A 20 -4.36 -6.94 17.71
C LEU A 20 -2.85 -6.68 17.54
N PRO A 21 -2.19 -6.05 18.51
CA PRO A 21 -0.73 -6.05 18.56
C PRO A 21 -0.22 -7.43 18.99
N ALA A 22 0.94 -7.87 18.48
CA ALA A 22 1.59 -9.09 18.93
C ALA A 22 3.03 -8.83 19.41
N SER A 23 3.20 -8.67 20.73
CA SER A 23 4.44 -9.03 21.45
C SER A 23 4.23 -9.10 22.97
N GLY A 24 4.62 -10.18 23.66
CA GLY A 24 5.15 -10.17 25.07
C GLY A 24 4.32 -9.80 26.35
N VAL A 25 3.94 -10.78 27.22
CA VAL A 25 3.24 -10.98 28.56
C VAL A 25 1.69 -10.96 28.84
N PHE A 26 1.06 -12.12 29.15
CA PHE A 26 -0.41 -12.26 29.35
C PHE A 26 -0.91 -11.74 30.72
N LEU A 27 -1.58 -10.60 30.70
CA LEU A 27 -2.70 -10.24 31.58
C LEU A 27 -3.84 -9.76 30.67
N MET A 28 -4.93 -10.52 30.56
CA MET A 28 -6.20 -9.97 30.05
C MET A 28 -6.74 -9.04 31.14
N GLN A 29 -6.07 -7.90 31.35
CA GLN A 29 -6.32 -7.12 32.55
C GLN A 29 -7.68 -6.42 32.44
N GLU A 30 -8.04 -5.94 31.26
CA GLU A 30 -9.34 -5.34 31.00
C GLU A 30 -9.62 -5.43 29.49
N ALA A 31 -10.72 -6.08 29.08
CA ALA A 31 -11.29 -5.78 27.76
C ALA A 31 -11.68 -4.30 27.78
N LYS A 32 -10.85 -3.43 27.20
CA LYS A 32 -11.08 -1.99 27.22
C LYS A 32 -11.87 -1.60 25.99
N LEU A 33 -13.02 -1.01 26.22
CA LEU A 33 -13.70 -0.23 25.21
C LEU A 33 -12.99 1.12 25.12
N ASN A 34 -12.55 1.51 23.93
CA ASN A 34 -12.14 2.89 23.72
C ASN A 34 -13.37 3.82 23.87
N LYS A 35 -13.17 5.15 23.89
CA LYS A 35 -14.27 6.13 24.00
C LYS A 35 -15.34 6.03 22.88
N ARG A 36 -15.06 5.27 21.81
CA ARG A 36 -15.96 5.02 20.67
C ARG A 36 -16.66 3.67 20.74
N GLY A 37 -16.38 2.84 21.76
CA GLY A 37 -16.96 1.50 21.90
C GLY A 37 -16.23 0.41 21.10
N ASP A 38 -15.03 0.68 20.59
CA ASP A 38 -14.23 -0.35 19.91
C ASP A 38 -13.55 -1.24 20.95
N LEU A 39 -13.56 -2.57 20.74
CA LEU A 39 -12.89 -3.55 21.58
C LEU A 39 -11.38 -3.52 21.29
N LEU A 40 -10.60 -3.06 22.26
CA LEU A 40 -9.14 -3.18 22.23
C LEU A 40 -8.74 -4.47 22.94
N VAL A 41 -8.15 -5.40 22.22
CA VAL A 41 -7.60 -6.65 22.78
C VAL A 41 -6.09 -6.64 22.58
N GLU A 42 -5.36 -6.18 23.59
CA GLU A 42 -3.91 -6.31 23.61
C GLU A 42 -3.53 -7.70 24.13
N LEU A 43 -2.90 -8.51 23.29
CA LEU A 43 -2.43 -9.88 23.61
C LEU A 43 -0.91 -9.87 23.72
N HIS A 44 -0.42 -10.30 24.86
CA HIS A 44 0.99 -10.24 25.24
C HIS A 44 1.37 -11.67 25.76
N TYR A 45 2.53 -12.30 25.46
CA TYR A 45 2.98 -13.62 26.01
C TYR A 45 4.35 -13.65 26.76
N ASN A 46 4.47 -14.30 27.94
CA ASN A 46 5.72 -14.35 28.75
C ASN A 46 6.29 -15.77 28.88
N GLY A 47 6.63 -16.40 27.77
CA GLY A 47 7.27 -17.72 27.77
C GLY A 47 8.51 -17.75 26.90
N ASN A 48 9.40 -18.69 27.21
CA ASN A 48 10.78 -18.73 26.75
C ASN A 48 10.96 -19.15 25.27
N THR A 49 9.88 -19.23 24.50
CA THR A 49 9.88 -19.62 23.07
C THR A 49 8.90 -18.76 22.28
N ARG A 50 9.43 -17.90 21.39
CA ARG A 50 8.66 -16.97 20.54
C ARG A 50 7.60 -17.68 19.69
N ALA A 51 7.90 -18.89 19.21
CA ALA A 51 6.99 -19.66 18.37
C ALA A 51 5.63 -19.94 19.04
N LEU A 52 5.62 -20.44 20.29
CA LEU A 52 4.38 -20.81 20.98
C LEU A 52 3.48 -19.59 21.23
N ALA A 53 4.08 -18.42 21.49
CA ALA A 53 3.38 -17.15 21.63
C ALA A 53 2.55 -16.82 20.38
N THR A 54 3.18 -16.91 19.22
CA THR A 54 2.60 -16.58 17.92
C THR A 54 1.43 -17.52 17.59
N TYR A 55 1.60 -18.83 17.80
CA TYR A 55 0.51 -19.80 17.58
C TYR A 55 -0.71 -19.53 18.46
N VAL A 56 -0.50 -19.23 19.74
CA VAL A 56 -1.60 -18.94 20.68
C VAL A 56 -2.30 -17.63 20.31
N THR A 57 -1.55 -16.56 20.02
CA THR A 57 -2.13 -15.27 19.60
C THR A 57 -2.91 -15.40 18.30
N GLN A 58 -2.38 -16.13 17.31
CA GLN A 58 -3.09 -16.39 16.07
C GLN A 58 -4.34 -17.26 16.31
N ALA A 59 -4.29 -18.28 17.17
CA ALA A 59 -5.46 -19.11 17.50
C ALA A 59 -6.56 -18.32 18.23
N LEU A 60 -6.20 -17.50 19.22
CA LEU A 60 -7.14 -16.62 19.91
C LEU A 60 -7.76 -15.61 18.93
N THR A 61 -6.94 -15.04 18.04
CA THR A 61 -7.43 -14.13 17.01
C THR A 61 -8.42 -14.83 16.07
N ALA A 62 -8.09 -16.03 15.60
CA ALA A 62 -8.99 -16.82 14.75
C ALA A 62 -10.34 -17.07 15.45
N LEU A 63 -10.31 -17.40 16.74
CA LEU A 63 -11.53 -17.55 17.55
C LEU A 63 -12.32 -16.24 17.60
N LEU A 64 -11.68 -15.12 17.95
CA LEU A 64 -12.33 -13.81 18.02
C LEU A 64 -12.98 -13.41 16.69
N VAL A 65 -12.25 -13.56 15.58
CA VAL A 65 -12.77 -13.30 14.23
C VAL A 65 -13.96 -14.19 13.94
N SER A 66 -13.89 -15.49 14.28
CA SER A 66 -14.97 -16.45 14.00
C SER A 66 -16.27 -16.16 14.74
N VAL A 67 -16.21 -15.47 15.89
CA VAL A 67 -17.38 -15.10 16.72
C VAL A 67 -17.77 -13.62 16.57
N SER A 68 -17.18 -12.90 15.62
CA SER A 68 -17.43 -11.48 15.36
C SER A 68 -18.07 -11.29 13.97
N PRO A 69 -19.37 -11.59 13.80
CA PRO A 69 -20.03 -11.51 12.49
C PRO A 69 -20.09 -10.08 11.91
N ASN A 70 -20.06 -9.08 12.78
CA ASN A 70 -20.16 -7.65 12.43
C ASN A 70 -18.80 -6.96 12.32
N LEU A 71 -17.70 -7.70 12.29
CA LEU A 71 -16.35 -7.14 12.18
C LEU A 71 -16.20 -6.37 10.85
N GLU A 72 -15.99 -5.06 10.95
CA GLU A 72 -15.80 -4.15 9.80
C GLU A 72 -14.35 -3.72 9.60
N SER A 73 -13.52 -3.77 10.64
CA SER A 73 -12.11 -3.42 10.54
C SER A 73 -11.23 -4.25 11.46
N ILE A 74 -10.07 -4.66 10.95
CA ILE A 74 -9.04 -5.36 11.71
C ILE A 74 -7.68 -4.69 11.50
N ALA A 75 -6.92 -4.55 12.58
CA ALA A 75 -5.50 -4.25 12.54
C ALA A 75 -4.73 -5.45 13.08
N MET A 76 -3.82 -6.01 12.30
CA MET A 76 -3.12 -7.26 12.61
C MET A 76 -1.72 -7.30 12.01
N MET A 77 -0.83 -8.07 12.62
CA MET A 77 0.46 -8.40 12.01
C MET A 77 0.31 -9.47 10.92
N PRO A 78 1.27 -9.59 9.99
CA PRO A 78 1.33 -10.71 9.05
C PRO A 78 1.22 -12.05 9.78
N THR A 79 0.46 -12.99 9.20
CA THR A 79 0.25 -14.32 9.79
C THR A 79 1.35 -15.31 9.45
N PHE A 80 2.25 -14.93 8.55
CA PHE A 80 3.39 -15.70 8.13
C PHE A 80 4.60 -14.78 8.16
N TYR A 81 5.66 -15.22 8.83
CA TYR A 81 6.97 -14.58 8.75
C TYR A 81 7.76 -15.33 7.68
N ALA A 82 8.25 -14.62 6.67
CA ALA A 82 9.39 -15.10 5.91
C ALA A 82 10.59 -14.94 6.84
N ASP A 83 10.96 -15.98 7.59
CA ASP A 83 12.19 -15.95 8.40
C ASP A 83 13.38 -15.77 7.45
N LEU A 84 13.87 -14.54 7.34
CA LEU A 84 14.99 -14.17 6.47
C LEU A 84 16.37 -14.54 7.05
N TYR A 85 16.45 -15.22 8.20
CA TYR A 85 17.73 -15.44 8.90
C TYR A 85 17.99 -16.82 9.51
N GLU A 86 17.10 -17.81 9.39
CA GLU A 86 17.42 -19.16 9.86
C GLU A 86 17.86 -20.07 8.71
N GLU A 87 19.16 -20.02 8.37
CA GLU A 87 19.90 -21.19 7.86
C GLU A 87 19.95 -22.24 8.99
N GLY A 88 18.81 -22.83 9.29
CA GLY A 88 18.61 -23.70 10.43
C GLY A 88 17.36 -24.54 10.19
N ASP A 89 17.57 -25.84 10.16
CA ASP A 89 16.56 -26.88 9.99
C ASP A 89 15.54 -26.83 11.16
N ASP A 90 14.54 -25.96 11.05
CA ASP A 90 13.22 -25.99 11.72
C ASP A 90 12.30 -24.89 11.13
N SER A 91 12.34 -24.72 9.81
CA SER A 91 11.61 -23.70 9.06
C SER A 91 10.13 -23.62 9.48
N PHE A 92 9.68 -22.44 9.89
CA PHE A 92 8.25 -22.10 10.00
C PHE A 92 7.56 -22.47 8.68
N ALA A 93 6.87 -23.61 8.65
CA ALA A 93 6.07 -24.00 7.50
C ALA A 93 4.97 -22.94 7.30
N PRO A 94 4.76 -22.41 6.07
CA PRO A 94 3.77 -21.37 5.77
C PRO A 94 2.29 -21.71 6.04
N SER A 95 1.94 -22.68 6.89
CA SER A 95 0.61 -23.30 6.87
C SER A 95 0.06 -23.86 8.19
N GLU A 96 0.58 -23.55 9.37
CA GLU A 96 0.08 -24.18 10.62
C GLU A 96 -0.60 -23.23 11.62
N CYS A 97 -0.56 -21.92 11.40
CA CYS A 97 -1.23 -21.01 12.32
C CYS A 97 -2.73 -20.87 11.99
N ALA A 98 -3.57 -20.94 13.02
CA ALA A 98 -5.02 -21.01 12.87
C ALA A 98 -5.63 -19.77 12.18
N LEU A 99 -5.06 -18.58 12.37
CA LEU A 99 -5.54 -17.37 11.71
C LEU A 99 -5.25 -17.38 10.21
N ASP A 100 -4.02 -17.73 9.81
CA ASP A 100 -3.64 -17.88 8.41
C ASP A 100 -4.58 -18.87 7.69
N LEU A 101 -4.80 -20.04 8.31
CA LEU A 101 -5.71 -21.06 7.78
C LEU A 101 -7.14 -20.55 7.63
N LEU A 102 -7.67 -19.85 8.65
CA LEU A 102 -9.01 -19.27 8.62
C LEU A 102 -9.15 -18.22 7.50
N LEU A 103 -8.16 -17.33 7.36
CA LEU A 103 -8.17 -16.28 6.34
C LEU A 103 -8.07 -16.87 4.94
N ARG A 104 -7.12 -17.79 4.69
CA ARG A 104 -6.97 -18.46 3.39
C ARG A 104 -8.19 -19.28 3.00
N GLU A 105 -8.78 -20.02 3.92
CA GLU A 105 -9.99 -20.81 3.65
C GLU A 105 -11.19 -19.91 3.33
N THR A 106 -11.34 -18.80 4.06
CA THR A 106 -12.40 -17.82 3.81
C THR A 106 -12.19 -17.11 2.48
N ASN A 107 -10.95 -16.74 2.15
CA ASN A 107 -10.61 -16.10 0.88
C ASN A 107 -10.78 -17.03 -0.33
N LYS A 108 -10.62 -18.35 -0.15
CA LYS A 108 -10.95 -19.36 -1.17
C LYS A 108 -12.46 -19.56 -1.32
N ASN A 109 -13.18 -19.61 -0.21
CA ASN A 109 -14.62 -19.89 -0.15
C ASN A 109 -15.35 -18.85 0.72
N PRO A 110 -15.54 -17.61 0.24
CA PRO A 110 -16.04 -16.50 1.06
C PRO A 110 -17.53 -16.61 1.40
N LEU A 111 -18.30 -17.30 0.56
CA LEU A 111 -19.76 -17.40 0.71
C LEU A 111 -20.18 -18.32 1.86
N GLY A 112 -21.19 -17.89 2.62
CA GLY A 112 -21.83 -18.71 3.66
C GLY A 112 -21.04 -18.84 4.95
N LYS A 113 -19.92 -18.13 5.11
CA LYS A 113 -19.20 -18.04 6.37
C LYS A 113 -19.88 -17.01 7.28
N PRO A 114 -20.07 -17.26 8.58
CA PRO A 114 -20.73 -16.31 9.49
C PRO A 114 -19.81 -15.14 9.92
N TYR A 115 -18.55 -15.15 9.52
CA TYR A 115 -17.52 -14.17 9.88
C TYR A 115 -16.87 -13.58 8.63
N LEU A 116 -16.19 -12.43 8.80
CA LEU A 116 -15.46 -11.69 7.76
C LEU A 116 -16.33 -11.17 6.59
N GLN A 117 -17.65 -11.35 6.64
CA GLN A 117 -18.57 -10.91 5.59
C GLN A 117 -18.68 -9.38 5.54
N ASN A 118 -18.53 -8.71 6.68
CA ASN A 118 -18.63 -7.26 6.80
C ASN A 118 -17.25 -6.58 6.86
N LEU A 119 -16.14 -7.32 6.71
CA LEU A 119 -14.81 -6.77 6.89
C LEU A 119 -14.47 -5.84 5.72
N ARG A 120 -14.38 -4.54 6.02
CA ARG A 120 -14.13 -3.46 5.05
C ARG A 120 -12.70 -2.97 5.05
N LYS A 121 -12.02 -2.98 6.20
CA LYS A 121 -10.67 -2.38 6.33
C LYS A 121 -9.70 -3.30 7.05
N VAL A 122 -8.55 -3.55 6.41
CA VAL A 122 -7.44 -4.31 7.00
C VAL A 122 -6.20 -3.44 7.09
N TYR A 123 -5.70 -3.22 8.30
CA TYR A 123 -4.41 -2.58 8.52
C TYR A 123 -3.37 -3.64 8.90
N MET A 124 -2.32 -3.76 8.10
CA MET A 124 -1.17 -4.61 8.39
C MET A 124 -0.19 -3.84 9.27
N ILE A 125 0.00 -4.35 10.48
CA ILE A 125 0.95 -3.83 11.45
C ILE A 125 2.31 -4.41 11.12
N ASN A 126 3.20 -3.57 10.60
CA ASN A 126 4.57 -3.94 10.27
C ASN A 126 5.51 -3.49 11.38
N LEU A 127 5.72 -4.37 12.38
CA LEU A 127 6.66 -4.13 13.47
C LEU A 127 7.90 -5.00 13.25
N GLY A 128 9.08 -4.37 13.36
CA GLY A 128 10.37 -5.06 13.26
C GLY A 128 10.62 -5.96 14.47
N HIS A 129 11.73 -6.70 14.45
CA HIS A 129 12.14 -7.50 15.60
C HIS A 129 12.53 -6.60 16.78
N ASP A 130 11.82 -6.77 17.91
CA ASP A 130 11.94 -6.02 19.18
C ASP A 130 13.38 -5.92 19.76
N ASP A 131 14.33 -6.76 19.34
CA ASP A 131 15.70 -6.75 19.90
C ASP A 131 16.64 -5.72 19.23
N LEU A 132 16.28 -5.27 18.02
CA LEU A 132 17.03 -4.30 17.20
C LEU A 132 16.05 -3.36 16.48
N ASP A 133 14.94 -2.99 17.13
CA ASP A 133 14.01 -1.95 16.64
C ASP A 133 14.71 -0.59 16.68
N ASP A 134 15.73 -0.45 15.85
CA ASP A 134 16.32 0.81 15.50
C ASP A 134 15.22 1.51 14.72
N ARG A 135 14.48 2.39 15.40
CA ARG A 135 13.35 3.15 14.85
C ARG A 135 13.73 4.02 13.64
N GLU A 136 14.98 3.92 13.22
CA GLU A 136 15.62 4.53 12.08
C GLU A 136 15.45 3.70 10.79
N VAL A 137 15.09 2.41 10.86
CA VAL A 137 14.95 1.55 9.65
C VAL A 137 13.52 1.14 9.32
N TYR A 138 13.27 0.88 8.04
CA TYR A 138 12.06 0.21 7.55
C TYR A 138 12.08 -1.30 7.82
N VAL A 139 10.90 -1.92 7.81
CA VAL A 139 10.71 -3.35 8.15
C VAL A 139 10.23 -4.11 6.92
N SER A 140 10.94 -5.17 6.54
CA SER A 140 10.56 -6.02 5.42
C SER A 140 9.30 -6.84 5.73
N MET A 141 8.34 -6.84 4.80
CA MET A 141 7.10 -7.61 4.93
C MET A 141 6.56 -8.02 3.55
N ASP A 142 6.06 -9.25 3.44
CA ASP A 142 5.36 -9.73 2.25
C ASP A 142 3.93 -9.17 2.16
N PHE A 143 3.81 -7.87 1.84
CA PHE A 143 2.51 -7.22 1.65
C PHE A 143 1.72 -7.85 0.49
N ILE A 144 2.40 -8.35 -0.53
CA ILE A 144 1.78 -9.02 -1.68
C ILE A 144 1.11 -10.33 -1.23
N GLY A 145 1.77 -11.13 -0.40
CA GLY A 145 1.20 -12.33 0.22
C GLY A 145 0.03 -12.01 1.16
N CYS A 146 0.13 -10.90 1.91
CA CYS A 146 -0.96 -10.40 2.75
C CYS A 146 -2.21 -10.07 1.92
N LEU A 147 -2.02 -9.36 0.81
CA LEU A 147 -3.09 -9.07 -0.14
C LEU A 147 -3.65 -10.35 -0.75
N ALA A 148 -2.80 -11.30 -1.18
CA ALA A 148 -3.22 -12.58 -1.74
C ALA A 148 -4.19 -13.36 -0.82
N MET A 149 -3.97 -13.25 0.49
CA MET A 149 -4.76 -13.93 1.51
C MET A 149 -6.14 -13.31 1.75
N LEU A 150 -6.37 -12.05 1.37
CA LEU A 150 -7.57 -11.29 1.74
C LEU A 150 -8.38 -10.78 0.55
N ARG A 151 -7.78 -10.76 -0.64
CA ARG A 151 -8.28 -10.08 -1.84
C ARG A 151 -9.69 -10.46 -2.34
N ASN A 152 -10.22 -11.61 -1.92
CA ASN A 152 -11.54 -12.12 -2.33
C ASN A 152 -12.63 -11.95 -1.24
N LEU A 153 -12.30 -11.33 -0.10
CA LEU A 153 -13.30 -11.07 0.92
C LEU A 153 -14.41 -10.15 0.39
N PRO A 154 -15.69 -10.44 0.66
CA PRO A 154 -16.81 -9.90 -0.10
C PRO A 154 -17.07 -8.40 0.10
N SER A 155 -16.67 -7.84 1.24
CA SER A 155 -16.85 -6.42 1.57
C SER A 155 -15.54 -5.68 1.78
N LEU A 156 -14.39 -6.28 1.44
CA LEU A 156 -13.09 -5.65 1.67
C LEU A 156 -12.90 -4.47 0.72
N GLU A 157 -12.81 -3.28 1.31
CA GLU A 157 -12.67 -2.01 0.59
C GLU A 157 -11.26 -1.44 0.68
N TRP A 158 -10.54 -1.71 1.77
CA TRP A 158 -9.27 -1.06 2.05
C TRP A 158 -8.27 -2.01 2.69
N ILE A 159 -7.03 -1.96 2.20
CA ILE A 159 -5.89 -2.60 2.83
C ILE A 159 -4.70 -1.66 2.83
N GLY A 160 -3.98 -1.59 3.95
CA GLY A 160 -2.77 -0.80 3.99
C GLY A 160 -1.83 -1.15 5.11
N THR A 161 -0.65 -0.54 5.07
CA THR A 161 0.45 -0.74 6.01
C THR A 161 1.28 0.52 6.11
N ASP A 162 2.05 0.62 7.19
CA ASP A 162 3.11 1.61 7.32
C ASP A 162 4.49 0.94 7.44
N VAL A 163 5.57 1.70 7.28
CA VAL A 163 6.97 1.27 7.57
C VAL A 163 7.44 0.09 6.71
N LEU A 164 6.89 -0.08 5.50
CA LEU A 164 7.17 -1.21 4.61
C LEU A 164 8.51 -1.06 3.88
N ALA A 165 9.35 -2.10 3.97
CA ALA A 165 10.41 -2.39 3.00
C ALA A 165 10.05 -3.64 2.18
N GLU A 166 10.63 -3.75 0.98
CA GLU A 166 10.56 -4.97 0.17
C GLU A 166 11.19 -6.13 0.97
N ASP A 167 10.54 -7.29 0.95
CA ASP A 167 11.14 -8.53 1.46
C ASP A 167 12.04 -9.15 0.39
N ASP A 168 13.03 -9.94 0.80
CA ASP A 168 13.91 -10.65 -0.15
C ASP A 168 13.18 -11.78 -0.91
N ASN A 169 11.86 -11.85 -0.80
CA ASN A 169 11.03 -12.85 -1.45
C ASN A 169 10.83 -12.45 -2.92
N GLU A 170 11.85 -12.73 -3.73
CA GLU A 170 12.05 -12.27 -5.12
C GLU A 170 10.89 -12.54 -6.10
N LYS A 171 9.82 -13.24 -5.70
CA LYS A 171 8.82 -13.83 -6.61
C LYS A 171 7.36 -13.67 -6.17
N SER A 172 7.05 -12.85 -5.18
CA SER A 172 5.66 -12.57 -4.81
C SER A 172 4.98 -11.83 -5.95
N SER A 173 4.16 -12.52 -6.73
CA SER A 173 3.37 -11.93 -7.82
C SER A 173 1.89 -12.25 -7.64
N LEU A 174 1.04 -11.25 -7.80
CA LEU A 174 -0.39 -11.43 -7.91
C LEU A 174 -0.81 -11.45 -9.37
N GLU A 175 -1.75 -12.33 -9.68
CA GLU A 175 -2.44 -12.33 -10.97
C GLU A 175 -3.07 -10.96 -11.25
N ALA A 176 -2.99 -10.49 -12.49
CA ALA A 176 -3.60 -9.22 -12.86
C ALA A 176 -5.11 -9.26 -12.67
N LYS A 177 -5.69 -8.19 -12.11
CA LYS A 177 -7.14 -8.07 -11.83
C LYS A 177 -7.73 -9.18 -10.94
N SER A 178 -6.91 -9.81 -10.12
CA SER A 178 -7.30 -10.88 -9.20
C SER A 178 -7.84 -10.40 -7.85
N SER A 179 -7.69 -9.12 -7.52
CA SER A 179 -8.10 -8.52 -6.26
C SER A 179 -9.33 -7.65 -6.42
N ASN A 180 -10.30 -7.82 -5.51
CA ASN A 180 -11.49 -6.99 -5.45
C ASN A 180 -11.30 -5.74 -4.56
N VAL A 181 -10.12 -5.56 -3.97
CA VAL A 181 -9.85 -4.45 -3.04
C VAL A 181 -9.63 -3.15 -3.81
N PRO A 182 -10.48 -2.12 -3.63
CA PRO A 182 -10.39 -0.88 -4.38
C PRO A 182 -9.43 0.16 -3.80
N CYS A 183 -9.05 0.07 -2.53
CA CYS A 183 -8.19 1.07 -1.89
C CYS A 183 -6.92 0.41 -1.32
N ILE A 184 -5.76 0.89 -1.75
CA ILE A 184 -4.45 0.45 -1.27
C ILE A 184 -3.72 1.63 -0.64
N ALA A 185 -3.15 1.42 0.55
CA ALA A 185 -2.29 2.42 1.20
C ALA A 185 -0.96 1.80 1.68
N SER A 186 0.15 2.45 1.38
CA SER A 186 1.46 2.11 1.94
C SER A 186 2.19 3.40 2.33
N ASN A 187 2.13 3.76 3.60
CA ASN A 187 2.63 5.05 4.08
C ASN A 187 3.91 4.93 4.87
N HIS A 188 4.75 5.96 4.82
CA HIS A 188 6.07 5.93 5.44
C HIS A 188 6.81 4.64 5.06
N SER A 189 6.94 4.37 3.77
CA SER A 189 7.44 3.11 3.21
C SER A 189 8.57 3.37 2.21
N CYS A 190 9.40 2.36 1.98
CA CYS A 190 10.50 2.39 1.01
C CYS A 190 10.45 1.11 0.17
N VAL A 191 9.54 1.10 -0.80
CA VAL A 191 9.42 0.01 -1.78
C VAL A 191 9.62 0.54 -3.20
N PRO A 192 10.32 -0.21 -4.07
CA PRO A 192 10.59 0.23 -5.42
C PRO A 192 9.35 0.08 -6.32
N THR A 193 9.31 0.81 -7.44
CA THR A 193 8.16 0.74 -8.37
C THR A 193 7.91 -0.67 -8.91
N LYS A 194 8.96 -1.51 -9.02
CA LYS A 194 8.84 -2.92 -9.41
C LYS A 194 7.95 -3.73 -8.45
N TYR A 195 7.90 -3.34 -7.17
CA TYR A 195 7.10 -3.96 -6.12
C TYR A 195 5.66 -3.42 -6.13
N LEU A 196 5.50 -2.11 -6.30
CA LEU A 196 4.18 -1.46 -6.38
C LEU A 196 3.38 -1.90 -7.62
N THR A 197 4.07 -2.20 -8.73
CA THR A 197 3.42 -2.53 -10.01
C THR A 197 2.53 -3.78 -9.92
N PRO A 198 2.98 -4.94 -9.40
CA PRO A 198 2.12 -6.09 -9.13
C PRO A 198 0.94 -5.78 -8.21
N VAL A 199 1.13 -4.97 -7.16
CA VAL A 199 0.06 -4.60 -6.22
C VAL A 199 -1.04 -3.83 -6.96
N ILE A 200 -0.68 -2.78 -7.70
CA ILE A 200 -1.61 -1.94 -8.48
C ILE A 200 -2.32 -2.77 -9.57
N ARG A 201 -1.56 -3.59 -10.31
CA ARG A 201 -2.11 -4.41 -11.40
C ARG A 201 -2.99 -5.56 -10.92
N SER A 202 -2.83 -5.99 -9.67
CA SER A 202 -3.69 -7.02 -9.08
C SER A 202 -5.11 -6.53 -8.86
N CYS A 203 -5.33 -5.23 -8.67
CA CYS A 203 -6.65 -4.67 -8.44
C CYS A 203 -7.51 -4.78 -9.71
N GLY A 204 -8.72 -5.32 -9.60
CA GLY A 204 -9.69 -5.33 -10.70
C GLY A 204 -10.26 -3.95 -10.98
N VAL A 205 -10.47 -3.17 -9.92
CA VAL A 205 -10.90 -1.77 -9.93
C VAL A 205 -10.15 -1.06 -8.82
N LEU A 206 -9.21 -0.16 -9.15
CA LEU A 206 -8.54 0.69 -8.16
C LEU A 206 -9.25 2.04 -8.10
N LYS A 207 -9.66 2.44 -6.90
CA LYS A 207 -10.32 3.73 -6.60
C LYS A 207 -9.40 4.68 -5.86
N GLU A 208 -8.65 4.19 -4.88
CA GLU A 208 -7.75 5.02 -4.08
C GLU A 208 -6.38 4.38 -3.99
N PHE A 209 -5.35 5.17 -4.24
CA PHE A 209 -3.97 4.76 -4.05
C PHE A 209 -3.22 5.79 -3.23
N GLU A 210 -2.66 5.35 -2.11
CA GLU A 210 -1.83 6.16 -1.22
C GLU A 210 -0.44 5.52 -1.10
N TYR A 211 0.58 6.32 -1.38
CA TYR A 211 1.96 5.95 -1.13
C TYR A 211 2.73 7.14 -0.60
N SER A 212 3.46 6.94 0.50
CA SER A 212 4.39 7.96 0.99
C SER A 212 5.71 7.39 1.43
N ILE A 213 6.79 8.07 1.06
CA ILE A 213 8.10 7.85 1.66
C ILE A 213 8.11 8.37 3.10
N GLY A 214 8.88 7.73 3.96
CA GLY A 214 9.16 8.18 5.32
C GLY A 214 10.59 8.72 5.47
N GLY A 215 10.92 9.19 6.66
CA GLY A 215 12.29 9.63 7.01
C GLY A 215 13.22 8.50 7.50
N ARG A 216 12.86 7.23 7.29
CA ARG A 216 13.66 6.07 7.71
C ARG A 216 14.62 5.62 6.60
N GLY A 217 15.66 4.87 6.96
CA GLY A 217 16.57 4.21 6.02
C GLY A 217 16.22 2.74 5.76
N LEU A 218 16.80 2.14 4.72
CA LEU A 218 16.84 0.69 4.59
C LEU A 218 18.01 0.13 5.42
N ALA A 219 17.85 -1.10 5.94
CA ALA A 219 18.86 -1.73 6.80
C ALA A 219 20.22 -1.96 6.10
N ASP A 220 20.21 -2.08 4.78
CA ASP A 220 21.40 -2.22 3.93
C ASP A 220 22.03 -0.88 3.51
N GLY A 221 21.43 0.25 3.93
CA GLY A 221 21.83 1.60 3.53
C GLY A 221 21.52 1.95 2.07
N THR A 222 20.78 1.10 1.34
CA THR A 222 20.34 1.39 -0.02
C THR A 222 19.06 2.23 -0.01
N HIS A 223 18.56 2.58 -1.20
CA HIS A 223 17.33 3.34 -1.38
C HIS A 223 16.47 2.67 -2.45
N ALA A 224 15.17 2.60 -2.21
CA ALA A 224 14.23 2.12 -3.21
C ALA A 224 14.22 3.05 -4.42
N ILE A 225 14.31 2.48 -5.62
CA ILE A 225 14.23 3.24 -6.87
C ILE A 225 12.77 3.41 -7.26
N PHE A 226 12.34 4.67 -7.45
CA PHE A 226 11.03 4.97 -8.01
C PHE A 226 11.16 5.37 -9.49
N ASN A 227 10.60 4.57 -10.40
CA ASN A 227 10.54 4.86 -11.83
C ASN A 227 9.16 5.49 -12.17
N PRO A 228 9.10 6.79 -12.50
CA PRO A 228 7.85 7.51 -12.76
C PRO A 228 7.02 6.91 -13.89
N LYS A 229 7.70 6.53 -14.98
CA LYS A 229 7.06 6.01 -16.19
C LYS A 229 6.35 4.69 -15.91
N THR A 230 7.03 3.74 -15.29
CA THR A 230 6.50 2.43 -14.93
C THR A 230 5.33 2.55 -13.96
N PHE A 231 5.45 3.46 -12.99
CA PHE A 231 4.36 3.73 -12.05
C PHE A 231 3.11 4.26 -12.79
N ILE A 232 3.27 5.30 -13.62
CA ILE A 232 2.14 5.88 -14.37
C ILE A 232 1.49 4.84 -15.28
N LEU A 233 2.29 4.02 -15.97
CA LEU A 233 1.78 2.92 -16.79
C LEU A 233 1.00 1.89 -15.96
N SER A 234 1.41 1.64 -14.71
CA SER A 234 0.72 0.69 -13.82
C SER A 234 -0.68 1.17 -13.38
N ILE A 235 -0.86 2.47 -13.12
CA ILE A 235 -2.16 3.04 -12.69
C ILE A 235 -3.08 3.37 -13.88
N LEU A 236 -2.56 3.38 -15.09
CA LEU A 236 -3.27 3.79 -16.30
C LEU A 236 -4.49 2.93 -16.65
N ASP A 237 -4.45 1.64 -16.31
CA ASP A 237 -5.58 0.73 -16.47
C ASP A 237 -6.79 1.16 -15.60
N HIS A 238 -6.55 2.01 -14.60
CA HIS A 238 -7.53 2.53 -13.64
C HIS A 238 -7.91 3.99 -13.90
N ARG A 239 -7.54 4.58 -15.04
CA ARG A 239 -7.81 6.02 -15.34
C ARG A 239 -9.28 6.45 -15.22
N THR A 240 -10.22 5.53 -15.44
CA THR A 240 -11.67 5.80 -15.32
C THR A 240 -12.26 5.43 -13.96
N THR A 241 -11.45 4.85 -13.05
CA THR A 241 -11.91 4.35 -11.75
C THR A 241 -11.16 4.96 -10.57
N LEU A 242 -9.93 5.43 -10.80
CA LEU A 242 -9.08 6.04 -9.78
C LEU A 242 -9.66 7.40 -9.40
N GLU A 243 -10.27 7.43 -8.22
CA GLU A 243 -10.92 8.57 -7.60
C GLU A 243 -9.91 9.41 -6.81
N LYS A 244 -8.97 8.78 -6.10
CA LYS A 244 -7.94 9.45 -5.28
C LYS A 244 -6.53 8.94 -5.59
N LEU A 245 -5.59 9.87 -5.77
CA LEU A 245 -4.16 9.59 -5.86
C LEU A 245 -3.39 10.46 -4.87
N ASP A 246 -2.80 9.84 -3.86
CA ASP A 246 -1.87 10.49 -2.93
C ASP A 246 -0.48 9.85 -3.06
N LEU A 247 0.49 10.59 -3.56
CA LEU A 247 1.78 10.07 -3.96
C LEU A 247 2.94 10.97 -3.52
N ASP A 248 3.64 10.53 -2.50
CA ASP A 248 4.90 11.10 -2.03
C ASP A 248 6.04 10.14 -2.31
N ALA A 249 6.61 10.25 -3.52
CA ALA A 249 7.68 9.39 -4.01
C ALA A 249 8.85 10.17 -4.64
N GLU A 250 8.75 11.51 -4.70
CA GLU A 250 9.68 12.32 -5.49
C GLU A 250 11.11 12.28 -4.96
N GLY A 251 11.29 12.12 -3.64
CA GLY A 251 12.61 11.93 -3.04
C GLY A 251 13.34 10.67 -3.51
N HIS A 252 12.64 9.69 -4.09
CA HIS A 252 13.21 8.44 -4.60
C HIS A 252 13.34 8.40 -6.13
N ILE A 253 13.12 9.54 -6.81
CA ILE A 253 13.26 9.67 -8.27
C ILE A 253 14.63 10.30 -8.57
N TYR A 254 15.53 9.53 -9.17
CA TYR A 254 16.86 10.02 -9.55
C TYR A 254 16.84 10.95 -10.77
N ASP A 255 16.05 10.62 -11.78
CA ASP A 255 15.93 11.41 -13.00
C ASP A 255 14.53 11.27 -13.64
N PHE A 256 14.06 12.39 -14.20
CA PHE A 256 12.81 12.50 -14.97
C PHE A 256 13.06 12.58 -16.48
N THR A 257 14.31 12.71 -16.92
CA THR A 257 14.74 12.95 -18.31
C THR A 257 15.25 11.69 -19.02
N PHE A 258 15.06 10.52 -18.41
CA PHE A 258 15.76 9.29 -18.76
C PHE A 258 15.89 9.00 -20.27
N ARG A 259 17.14 9.05 -20.76
CA ARG A 259 17.53 8.74 -22.14
C ARG A 259 18.40 7.49 -22.30
N GLU A 260 18.88 6.82 -21.24
CA GLU A 260 19.51 5.46 -21.26
C GLU A 260 20.14 5.12 -19.89
N PRO A 261 20.45 3.84 -19.58
CA PRO A 261 20.16 3.27 -18.26
C PRO A 261 21.33 3.30 -17.28
N ALA A 262 21.03 3.60 -16.03
CA ALA A 262 21.81 3.14 -14.89
C ALA A 262 20.99 2.07 -14.15
N ASP A 263 21.30 0.81 -14.47
CA ASP A 263 21.09 -0.37 -13.63
C ASP A 263 19.69 -0.52 -12.99
N PHE A 264 18.75 -1.11 -13.75
CA PHE A 264 17.42 -1.63 -13.33
C PHE A 264 16.18 -0.82 -13.73
N GLU A 265 16.26 -0.12 -14.86
CA GLU A 265 15.14 0.63 -15.43
C GLU A 265 14.37 -0.14 -16.50
N PHE A 266 13.05 -0.10 -16.38
CA PHE A 266 12.09 -0.63 -17.36
C PHE A 266 12.02 0.19 -18.68
N ASP A 267 12.95 1.13 -18.88
CA ASP A 267 13.03 2.02 -20.04
C ASP A 267 14.35 1.94 -20.82
N GLY A 268 15.36 1.22 -20.33
CA GLY A 268 16.64 1.02 -21.02
C GLY A 268 16.62 -0.03 -22.14
N GLU A 269 17.69 -0.10 -22.93
CA GLU A 269 17.92 -1.18 -23.88
C GLU A 269 17.89 -2.54 -23.12
N ASN A 270 16.98 -3.45 -23.49
CA ASN A 270 16.66 -4.72 -22.79
C ASN A 270 15.79 -4.63 -21.51
N ALA A 271 15.18 -3.49 -21.23
CA ALA A 271 14.22 -3.34 -20.15
C ALA A 271 13.02 -4.29 -20.23
N ARG A 272 12.38 -4.39 -21.41
CA ARG A 272 11.19 -5.24 -21.59
C ARG A 272 11.49 -6.73 -21.35
N PRO A 273 12.59 -7.32 -21.89
CA PRO A 273 13.00 -8.68 -21.52
C PRO A 273 13.29 -8.86 -20.02
N LYS A 274 13.98 -7.90 -19.38
CA LYS A 274 14.27 -7.96 -17.93
C LYS A 274 12.98 -7.91 -17.10
N ALA A 275 12.04 -7.04 -17.47
CA ALA A 275 10.70 -6.97 -16.89
C ALA A 275 9.94 -8.29 -17.02
N GLN A 276 10.01 -8.88 -18.21
CA GLN A 276 9.38 -10.17 -18.52
C GLN A 276 9.99 -11.34 -17.77
N ALA A 277 11.29 -11.29 -17.48
CA ALA A 277 11.99 -12.31 -16.70
C ALA A 277 11.76 -12.15 -15.19
N TYR A 278 11.52 -10.93 -14.72
CA TYR A 278 11.36 -10.62 -13.29
C TYR A 278 9.96 -10.96 -12.78
N TRP A 279 8.92 -10.44 -13.42
CA TRP A 279 7.55 -10.74 -12.98
C TRP A 279 7.11 -12.10 -13.52
N LYS A 280 6.56 -12.93 -12.63
CA LYS A 280 5.90 -14.19 -13.03
C LYS A 280 4.77 -13.96 -14.03
N GLU A 281 4.06 -12.84 -13.89
CA GLU A 281 3.03 -12.38 -14.83
C GLU A 281 3.38 -10.99 -15.38
N PRO A 282 4.25 -10.94 -16.39
CA PRO A 282 4.71 -9.67 -16.90
C PRO A 282 3.59 -8.95 -17.66
N PRO A 283 3.66 -7.61 -17.73
CA PRO A 283 2.67 -6.85 -18.47
C PRO A 283 2.75 -7.17 -19.97
N PRO A 284 1.60 -7.14 -20.67
CA PRO A 284 1.56 -7.34 -22.11
C PRO A 284 2.36 -6.25 -22.81
N ASN A 285 2.82 -6.48 -24.05
CA ASN A 285 3.59 -5.49 -24.80
C ASN A 285 2.86 -4.14 -24.93
N SER A 286 1.54 -4.19 -25.07
CA SER A 286 0.69 -3.00 -25.13
C SER A 286 0.84 -2.08 -23.92
N PHE A 287 1.29 -2.58 -22.76
CA PHE A 287 1.55 -1.79 -21.56
C PHE A 287 2.62 -0.72 -21.78
N TRP A 288 3.65 -1.03 -22.56
CA TRP A 288 4.82 -0.15 -22.75
C TRP A 288 4.61 0.92 -23.81
N ASP A 289 3.73 0.67 -24.77
CA ASP A 289 3.51 1.52 -25.94
C ASP A 289 2.35 2.51 -25.74
N GLN A 290 1.82 2.58 -24.51
CA GLN A 290 0.73 3.47 -24.16
C GLN A 290 1.21 4.92 -24.10
N ALA A 291 0.46 5.84 -24.73
CA ALA A 291 0.71 7.28 -24.69
C ALA A 291 -0.48 7.99 -24.05
N TRP A 292 -0.26 8.58 -22.88
CA TRP A 292 -1.32 9.18 -22.05
C TRP A 292 -0.75 10.26 -21.15
N CYS A 293 -1.63 11.07 -20.58
CA CYS A 293 -1.30 12.18 -19.72
C CYS A 293 -2.32 12.33 -18.57
N LEU A 294 -2.02 13.22 -17.63
CA LEU A 294 -2.80 13.41 -16.42
C LEU A 294 -4.31 13.66 -16.67
N LYS A 295 -4.69 14.39 -17.73
CA LYS A 295 -6.10 14.68 -18.05
C LYS A 295 -6.96 13.46 -18.35
N ASP A 296 -6.34 12.33 -18.67
CA ASP A 296 -7.04 11.10 -19.02
C ASP A 296 -7.62 10.38 -17.79
N PHE A 297 -7.25 10.82 -16.58
CA PHE A 297 -7.75 10.32 -15.30
C PHE A 297 -9.09 10.95 -14.93
N VAL A 298 -10.13 10.65 -15.71
CA VAL A 298 -11.44 11.31 -15.64
C VAL A 298 -12.16 11.14 -14.31
N ALA A 299 -11.84 10.11 -13.51
CA ALA A 299 -12.45 9.91 -12.19
C ALA A 299 -11.71 10.64 -11.06
N LEU A 300 -10.53 11.21 -11.32
CA LEU A 300 -9.65 11.71 -10.27
C LEU A 300 -10.17 13.04 -9.70
N GLU A 301 -10.46 13.05 -8.40
CA GLU A 301 -11.00 14.18 -7.65
C GLU A 301 -9.90 14.82 -6.75
N PRO A 302 -9.34 14.11 -5.76
CA PRO A 302 -8.12 14.55 -5.08
C PRO A 302 -6.84 13.99 -5.69
N LEU A 303 -5.90 14.89 -5.95
CA LEU A 303 -4.52 14.60 -6.33
C LEU A 303 -3.55 15.26 -5.34
N SER A 304 -2.70 14.46 -4.70
CA SER A 304 -1.52 14.95 -3.99
C SER A 304 -0.26 14.31 -4.57
N ILE A 305 0.69 15.13 -5.01
CA ILE A 305 1.86 14.64 -5.74
C ILE A 305 3.02 15.64 -5.70
N GLY A 306 4.26 15.14 -5.83
CA GLY A 306 5.45 15.97 -6.00
C GLY A 306 5.42 16.85 -7.26
N VAL A 307 5.98 18.06 -7.18
CA VAL A 307 5.91 19.06 -8.26
C VAL A 307 6.55 18.59 -9.57
N ASN A 308 7.68 17.89 -9.54
CA ASN A 308 8.36 17.46 -10.75
C ASN A 308 7.65 16.23 -11.34
N LEU A 309 7.17 15.32 -10.48
CA LEU A 309 6.36 14.19 -10.91
C LEU A 309 5.03 14.62 -11.51
N LEU A 310 4.38 15.65 -10.96
CA LEU A 310 3.17 16.25 -11.53
C LEU A 310 3.40 16.75 -12.95
N LEU A 311 4.47 17.53 -13.16
CA LEU A 311 4.80 18.07 -14.48
C LEU A 311 5.16 16.97 -15.48
N TYR A 312 5.88 15.94 -15.03
CA TYR A 312 6.16 14.75 -15.84
C TYR A 312 4.86 14.04 -16.25
N PHE A 313 3.94 13.83 -15.30
CA PHE A 313 2.67 13.16 -15.54
C PHE A 313 1.74 13.97 -16.46
N ALA A 314 1.71 15.29 -16.30
CA ALA A 314 1.01 16.19 -17.20
C ALA A 314 1.59 16.17 -18.62
N ALA A 315 2.91 16.12 -18.75
CA ALA A 315 3.58 16.00 -20.05
C ALA A 315 3.27 14.68 -20.76
N GLY A 316 3.00 13.63 -19.98
CA GLY A 316 2.55 12.33 -20.45
C GLY A 316 3.69 11.39 -20.82
N VAL A 317 3.43 10.10 -20.64
CA VAL A 317 4.40 9.03 -20.88
C VAL A 317 4.52 8.75 -22.39
N ASN A 318 5.75 8.49 -22.85
CA ASN A 318 6.08 8.23 -24.27
C ASN A 318 5.76 9.36 -25.25
N ASN A 319 5.61 10.60 -24.77
CA ASN A 319 5.44 11.76 -25.64
C ASN A 319 6.82 12.20 -26.18
N GLU A 320 7.21 11.66 -27.34
CA GLU A 320 8.45 11.99 -28.09
C GLU A 320 8.60 13.48 -28.47
N LYS A 321 7.60 14.31 -28.18
CA LYS A 321 7.66 15.77 -28.33
C LYS A 321 8.32 16.42 -27.11
N GLU A 322 9.48 15.88 -26.72
CA GLU A 322 10.43 16.51 -25.79
C GLU A 322 10.80 17.89 -26.34
N SER A 323 10.19 18.96 -25.83
CA SER A 323 10.64 20.38 -25.91
C SER A 323 9.49 21.38 -25.76
N LYS A 324 8.23 20.97 -25.86
CA LYS A 324 7.12 21.91 -25.65
C LYS A 324 6.81 21.96 -24.16
N SER A 325 6.95 23.15 -23.57
CA SER A 325 6.44 23.46 -22.24
C SER A 325 4.96 23.07 -22.18
N VAL A 326 4.67 21.92 -21.59
CA VAL A 326 3.29 21.47 -21.41
C VAL A 326 2.67 22.40 -20.38
N SER A 327 1.52 22.97 -20.71
CA SER A 327 0.75 23.81 -19.79
C SER A 327 0.02 22.90 -18.81
N LEU A 328 0.42 22.89 -17.54
CA LEU A 328 -0.18 22.03 -16.52
C LEU A 328 -1.70 22.23 -16.45
N VAL A 329 -2.16 23.48 -16.59
CA VAL A 329 -3.58 23.87 -16.60
C VAL A 329 -4.38 23.15 -17.69
N GLU A 330 -3.80 22.92 -18.87
CA GLU A 330 -4.50 22.25 -19.99
C GLU A 330 -4.58 20.73 -19.80
N TYR A 331 -3.83 20.19 -18.86
CA TYR A 331 -3.66 18.75 -18.64
C TYR A 331 -4.15 18.28 -17.27
N LEU A 332 -4.84 19.14 -16.51
CA LEU A 332 -5.52 18.71 -15.30
C LEU A 332 -6.69 17.76 -15.64
N PRO A 333 -6.99 16.80 -14.76
CA PRO A 333 -8.18 15.97 -14.89
C PRO A 333 -9.45 16.83 -14.84
N PRO A 334 -10.50 16.47 -15.61
CA PRO A 334 -11.71 17.29 -15.72
C PRO A 334 -12.53 17.38 -14.42
N ASN A 335 -12.43 16.36 -13.55
CA ASN A 335 -13.18 16.27 -12.29
C ASN A 335 -12.31 16.57 -11.06
N LEU A 336 -11.13 17.18 -11.25
CA LEU A 336 -10.24 17.47 -10.14
C LEU A 336 -10.87 18.52 -9.21
N GLU A 337 -11.02 18.17 -7.93
CA GLU A 337 -11.57 19.05 -6.89
C GLU A 337 -10.48 19.58 -5.96
N TYR A 338 -9.41 18.81 -5.77
CA TYR A 338 -8.32 19.15 -4.86
C TYR A 338 -6.95 18.79 -5.45
N LEU A 339 -6.05 19.76 -5.47
CA LEU A 339 -4.66 19.60 -5.89
C LEU A 339 -3.72 20.04 -4.77
N CYS A 340 -2.97 19.09 -4.21
CA CYS A 340 -1.88 19.33 -3.28
C CYS A 340 -0.54 19.08 -3.96
N ILE A 341 0.30 20.11 -4.07
CA ILE A 341 1.62 20.00 -4.68
C ILE A 341 2.69 19.96 -3.58
N ARG A 342 3.39 18.83 -3.50
CA ARG A 342 4.44 18.58 -2.51
C ARG A 342 5.80 19.06 -3.03
N GLY A 343 6.63 19.60 -2.12
CA GLY A 343 8.04 19.94 -2.43
C GLY A 343 8.23 21.13 -3.38
N TYR A 344 7.18 21.93 -3.62
CA TYR A 344 7.32 23.16 -4.40
C TYR A 344 7.94 24.27 -3.54
N GLU A 345 9.00 24.88 -4.05
CA GLU A 345 9.63 26.05 -3.43
C GLU A 345 9.81 27.16 -4.46
N LYS A 346 9.15 28.31 -4.19
CA LYS A 346 9.15 29.46 -5.08
C LYS A 346 10.56 29.99 -5.33
N GLY A 347 10.89 30.21 -6.60
CA GLY A 347 12.18 30.78 -7.02
C GLY A 347 13.28 29.73 -7.22
N LYS A 348 13.08 28.46 -6.83
CA LYS A 348 14.05 27.39 -7.11
C LYS A 348 14.11 27.03 -8.60
N ARG A 349 12.96 26.96 -9.27
CA ARG A 349 12.87 26.60 -10.69
C ARG A 349 11.85 27.51 -11.39
N LYS A 350 12.35 28.42 -12.23
CA LYS A 350 11.51 29.36 -13.01
C LYS A 350 10.42 28.68 -13.82
N HIS A 351 10.69 27.48 -14.34
CA HIS A 351 9.70 26.70 -15.08
C HIS A 351 8.54 26.28 -14.17
N ASN A 352 8.84 25.73 -12.99
CA ASN A 352 7.82 25.34 -12.02
C ASN A 352 7.04 26.56 -11.54
N ASP A 353 7.73 27.67 -11.24
CA ASP A 353 7.08 28.94 -10.85
C ASP A 353 6.06 29.41 -11.89
N ALA A 354 6.42 29.37 -13.18
CA ALA A 354 5.50 29.75 -14.26
C ALA A 354 4.25 28.84 -14.32
N GLN A 355 4.40 27.55 -14.06
CA GLN A 355 3.27 26.60 -14.00
C GLN A 355 2.39 26.85 -12.76
N MET A 356 3.00 27.16 -11.62
CA MET A 356 2.27 27.46 -10.38
C MET A 356 1.52 28.79 -10.48
N ASP A 357 2.13 29.82 -11.08
CA ASP A 357 1.47 31.10 -11.34
C ASP A 357 0.27 30.92 -12.30
N ALA A 358 0.40 30.07 -13.33
CA ALA A 358 -0.69 29.73 -14.23
C ALA A 358 -1.84 28.99 -13.51
N LEU A 359 -1.53 28.06 -12.61
CA LEU A 359 -2.54 27.39 -11.77
C LEU A 359 -3.26 28.37 -10.85
N LYS A 360 -2.53 29.29 -10.21
CA LYS A 360 -3.12 30.31 -9.33
C LYS A 360 -4.07 31.22 -10.11
N ALA A 361 -3.65 31.67 -11.29
CA ALA A 361 -4.50 32.46 -12.18
C ALA A 361 -5.78 31.71 -12.60
N LEU A 362 -5.71 30.39 -12.83
CA LEU A 362 -6.88 29.56 -13.12
C LEU A 362 -7.87 29.54 -11.94
N VAL A 363 -7.39 29.35 -10.72
CA VAL A 363 -8.23 29.34 -9.51
C VAL A 363 -8.89 30.72 -9.31
N GLU A 364 -8.11 31.80 -9.43
CA GLU A 364 -8.61 33.19 -9.33
C GLU A 364 -9.66 33.52 -10.42
N SER A 365 -9.59 32.87 -11.58
CA SER A 365 -10.57 33.04 -12.66
C SER A 365 -11.93 32.34 -12.42
N GLY A 366 -12.09 31.63 -11.28
CA GLY A 366 -13.33 30.98 -10.86
C GLY A 366 -13.39 29.47 -11.11
N SER A 367 -12.24 28.81 -11.25
CA SER A 367 -12.18 27.34 -11.29
C SER A 367 -12.63 26.71 -9.96
N THR A 368 -13.21 25.51 -10.03
CA THR A 368 -13.66 24.74 -8.86
C THR A 368 -12.54 23.98 -8.16
N VAL A 369 -11.34 23.94 -8.75
CA VAL A 369 -10.17 23.25 -8.19
C VAL A 369 -9.65 24.02 -6.97
N ASN A 370 -9.62 23.36 -5.80
CA ASN A 370 -8.95 23.87 -4.63
C ASN A 370 -7.44 23.55 -4.69
N PHE A 371 -6.62 24.56 -4.41
CA PHE A 371 -5.16 24.47 -4.52
C PHE A 371 -4.49 24.63 -3.16
N ALA A 372 -3.60 23.70 -2.80
CA ALA A 372 -2.76 23.78 -1.61
C ALA A 372 -1.29 23.52 -1.95
N GLU A 373 -0.40 24.34 -1.41
CA GLU A 373 1.02 24.06 -1.35
C GLU A 373 1.24 23.17 -0.11
N GLY A 374 1.69 21.93 -0.31
CA GLY A 374 1.91 20.99 0.78
C GLY A 374 3.32 21.12 1.34
N ASP A 375 3.43 21.31 2.66
CA ASP A 375 4.71 21.20 3.36
C ASP A 375 5.25 19.77 3.22
N THR A 376 6.51 19.62 2.84
CA THR A 376 7.23 18.35 2.94
C THR A 376 7.39 18.02 4.42
N CYS A 377 6.81 16.90 4.87
CA CYS A 377 7.27 16.29 6.12
C CYS A 377 8.75 15.92 5.93
N HIS A 378 9.61 16.58 6.70
CA HIS A 378 11.03 16.23 6.83
C HIS A 378 11.21 14.97 7.65
#